data_AF-X1PMM6-F1
#
_entry.id   AF-X1PMM6-F1
#
_cell.length_a   1.000
_cell.length_b   1.000
_cell.length_c   1.000
_cell.angle_alpha   90.00
_cell.angle_beta   90.00
_cell.angle_gamma   90.00
#
_symmetry.space_group_name_H-M   'P 1'
#
loop_
_entity.id
_entity.type
_entity.pdbx_description
1 polymer ?
#
loop_
_entity_poly.entity_id
_entity_poly.type
_entity_poly.pdbx_seq_one_letter_code
_entity_poly.pdbx_strand_id
1 'polypeptide(L)' 'KSVSELLKNVFVLVAFRYGPNIIRIKKRFVPIISREKNIEKTLNKVKLCSNKIKSEIEKEKGIDKEIIYIKK' A
#
# COMPACT_ATOMS: atom_id res chain seq x y z
N LYS A 1 10.63 -17.37 -12.21
CA LYS A 1 9.93 -16.06 -12.31
C LYS A 1 10.43 -15.18 -11.17
N SER A 2 10.86 -13.95 -11.47
CA SER A 2 11.35 -13.02 -10.44
C SER A 2 10.17 -12.39 -9.69
N VAL A 3 10.36 -12.05 -8.41
CA VAL A 3 9.35 -11.34 -7.59
C VAL A 3 8.89 -10.04 -8.27
N SER A 4 9.77 -9.39 -9.03
CA SER A 4 9.45 -8.19 -9.82
C SER A 4 8.36 -8.40 -10.86
N GLU A 5 8.24 -9.61 -11.41
CA GLU A 5 7.27 -9.97 -12.45
C GLU A 5 5.87 -10.13 -11.84
N LEU A 6 5.78 -10.74 -10.65
CA LEU A 6 4.53 -10.85 -9.88
C LEU A 6 3.98 -9.47 -9.48
N LEU A 7 4.86 -8.50 -9.26
CA LEU A 7 4.50 -7.16 -8.80
C LEU A 7 4.28 -6.15 -9.94
N LYS A 8 4.28 -6.57 -11.21
CA LYS A 8 4.11 -5.64 -12.35
C LYS A 8 2.80 -4.85 -12.30
N ASN A 9 1.71 -5.50 -11.87
CA ASN A 9 0.36 -4.92 -11.84
C ASN A 9 -0.12 -4.60 -10.42
N VAL A 10 0.80 -4.55 -9.45
CA VAL A 10 0.50 -4.26 -8.06
C VAL A 10 0.84 -2.79 -7.79
N PHE A 11 -0.16 -2.04 -7.33
CA PHE A 11 0.02 -0.61 -6.99
C PHE A 11 0.03 -0.38 -5.47
N VAL A 12 -0.57 -1.28 -4.71
CA VAL A 12 -0.79 -1.15 -3.28
C VAL A 12 -0.17 -2.34 -2.59
N LEU A 13 0.57 -2.09 -1.51
CA LEU A 13 0.99 -3.13 -0.59
C LEU A 13 0.29 -2.88 0.74
N VAL A 14 -0.27 -3.93 1.31
CA VAL A 14 -0.94 -3.88 2.61
C VAL A 14 -0.18 -4.79 3.57
N ALA A 15 0.22 -4.25 4.71
CA ALA A 15 0.93 -5.01 5.73
C ALA A 15 0.42 -4.67 7.13
N PHE A 16 0.60 -5.60 8.06
CA PHE A 16 0.35 -5.34 9.47
C PHE A 16 1.34 -4.28 10.02
N ARG A 17 2.61 -4.38 9.61
CA ARG A 17 3.72 -3.46 9.91
C ARG A 17 4.70 -3.45 8.74
N TYR A 18 5.45 -2.37 8.60
CA TYR A 18 6.62 -2.31 7.71
C TYR A 18 7.90 -2.08 8.52
N GLY A 19 9.01 -2.60 7.99
CA GLY A 19 10.35 -2.23 8.43
C GLY A 19 10.89 -0.98 7.72
N PRO A 20 12.17 -0.63 7.95
CA PRO A 20 12.81 0.57 7.40
C PRO A 20 12.74 0.70 5.87
N ASN A 21 12.62 -0.43 5.16
CA ASN A 21 12.53 -0.47 3.70
C ASN A 21 11.24 0.18 3.13
N ILE A 22 10.28 0.58 3.98
CA ILE A 22 9.10 1.34 3.55
C ILE A 22 9.47 2.61 2.77
N ILE A 23 10.63 3.20 3.05
CA ILE A 23 11.15 4.39 2.37
C ILE A 23 11.35 4.12 0.86
N ARG A 24 11.77 2.90 0.48
CA ARG A 24 11.89 2.52 -0.93
C ARG A 24 10.55 2.09 -1.51
N ILE A 25 9.71 1.44 -0.71
CA ILE A 25 8.38 0.98 -1.13
C ILE A 25 7.50 2.15 -1.56
N LYS A 26 7.47 3.25 -0.78
CA LYS A 26 6.62 4.42 -1.05
C LYS A 26 6.91 5.14 -2.37
N LYS A 27 8.08 4.92 -2.98
CA LYS A 27 8.41 5.47 -4.31
C LYS A 27 7.69 4.75 -5.44
N ARG A 28 7.33 3.48 -5.23
CA ARG A 28 6.75 2.61 -6.27
C ARG A 28 5.31 2.19 -5.97
N PHE A 29 4.98 1.94 -4.71
CA PHE A 29 3.68 1.43 -4.27
C PHE A 29 3.07 2.38 -3.25
N VAL A 30 1.75 2.33 -3.08
CA VAL A 30 1.03 2.93 -1.95
C VAL A 30 1.13 1.95 -0.77
N PRO A 31 1.88 2.26 0.30
CA PRO A 31 1.96 1.40 1.47
C PRO A 31 0.77 1.65 2.41
N ILE A 32 0.12 0.56 2.82
CA ILE A 32 -1.00 0.60 3.77
C ILE A 32 -0.65 -0.21 5.02
N ILE A 33 -0.78 0.42 6.19
CA ILE A 33 -0.59 -0.21 7.49
C ILE A 33 -1.96 -0.48 8.10
N SER A 34 -2.37 -1.75 8.11
CA SER A 34 -3.71 -2.15 8.55
C SER A 34 -3.83 -2.36 10.07
N ARG A 35 -2.77 -2.84 10.73
CA ARG A 35 -2.77 -3.34 12.13
C ARG A 35 -3.93 -4.30 12.48
N GLU A 36 -4.52 -4.94 11.48
CA GLU A 36 -5.56 -5.96 11.57
C GLU A 36 -4.97 -7.26 11.04
N LYS A 37 -5.24 -8.38 11.71
CA LYS A 37 -4.74 -9.70 11.32
C LYS A 37 -5.72 -10.43 10.42
N ASN A 38 -7.01 -10.12 10.51
CA ASN A 38 -8.03 -10.70 9.65
C ASN A 38 -8.04 -10.04 8.26
N ILE A 39 -7.75 -10.83 7.23
CA ILE A 39 -7.63 -10.34 5.85
C ILE A 39 -8.92 -9.73 5.31
N GLU A 40 -10.09 -10.29 5.62
CA GLU A 40 -11.38 -9.78 5.13
C GLU A 40 -11.70 -8.41 5.73
N LYS A 41 -11.47 -8.24 7.03
CA LYS A 41 -11.60 -6.94 7.70
C LYS A 41 -10.65 -5.92 7.11
N THR A 42 -9.40 -6.30 6.84
CA THR A 42 -8.42 -5.44 6.17
C THR A 42 -8.90 -5.02 4.79
N LEU A 43 -9.38 -5.95 3.96
CA LEU A 43 -9.86 -5.66 2.61
C LEU A 43 -11.06 -4.70 2.63
N ASN A 44 -12.00 -4.89 3.55
CA ASN A 44 -13.15 -3.99 3.70
C ASN A 44 -12.71 -2.57 4.07
N LYS A 45 -11.76 -2.43 5.00
CA LYS A 45 -11.22 -1.12 5.38
C LYS A 45 -10.42 -0.47 4.24
N VAL A 46 -9.66 -1.25 3.48
CA VAL A 46 -8.93 -0.76 2.29
C VAL A 46 -9.91 -0.20 1.23
N LYS A 47 -11.06 -0.87 1.00
CA LYS A 47 -12.10 -0.38 0.08
C LYS A 47 -12.63 1.00 0.50
N LEU A 48 -12.81 1.25 1.79
CA LEU A 48 -13.26 2.55 2.31
C LEU A 48 -12.21 3.66 2.04
N CYS A 49 -10.93 3.32 1.95
CA CYS A 49 -9.86 4.25 1.61
C CYS A 49 -9.60 4.39 0.10
N SER A 50 -10.44 3.81 -0.75
CA SER A 50 -10.21 3.72 -2.21
C SER A 50 -9.93 5.06 -2.89
N ASN A 51 -10.63 6.14 -2.51
CA ASN A 51 -10.40 7.47 -3.07
C ASN A 51 -8.99 7.98 -2.79
N LYS A 52 -8.53 7.86 -1.53
CA LYS A 52 -7.17 8.23 -1.14
C LYS A 52 -6.11 7.35 -1.80
N ILE A 53 -6.40 6.07 -1.96
CA ILE A 53 -5.50 5.14 -2.67
C ILE A 53 -5.34 5.58 -4.13
N LYS A 54 -6.44 5.90 -4.83
CA LYS A 54 -6.40 6.36 -6.22
C LYS A 54 -5.57 7.62 -6.39
N SER A 55 -5.79 8.63 -5.55
CA SER A 55 -5.01 9.87 -5.60
C SER A 55 -3.51 9.64 -5.39
N GLU A 56 -3.13 8.70 -4.52
CA GLU A 56 -1.72 8.34 -4.33
C GLU A 56 -1.14 7.53 -5.50
N ILE A 57 -1.93 6.69 -6.16
CA ILE A 57 -1.50 5.91 -7.34
C ILE A 57 -1.19 6.84 -8.52
N GLU A 58 -1.99 7.89 -8.70
CA GLU A 58 -1.86 8.85 -9.80
C GLU A 58 -0.64 9.77 -9.66
N LYS A 59 -0.03 9.85 -8.46
CA LYS A 59 1.22 10.60 -8.28
C LYS A 59 2.33 10.06 -9.16
N GLU A 60 3.12 10.97 -9.72
CA GLU A 60 4.24 10.64 -10.60
C GLU A 60 5.21 9.65 -9.96
N LYS A 61 5.83 8.82 -10.82
CA LYS A 61 6.87 7.88 -10.39
C LYS A 61 8.07 8.66 -9.86
N GLY A 62 8.56 8.27 -8.69
CA GLY A 62 9.71 8.91 -8.04
C GLY A 62 9.32 9.86 -6.92
N ILE A 63 8.06 10.30 -6.87
CA ILE A 63 7.50 11.02 -5.71
C ILE A 63 7.14 10.02 -4.63
N ASP A 64 7.49 10.36 -3.39
CA ASP A 64 7.13 9.59 -2.21
C ASP A 64 5.60 9.62 -2.00
N LYS A 65 4.99 8.44 -2.07
CA LYS A 65 3.57 8.24 -1.73
C LYS A 65 3.37 8.27 -0.22
N GLU A 66 2.18 8.70 0.21
CA GLU A 66 1.83 8.73 1.62
C GLU A 66 1.63 7.30 2.16
N ILE A 67 2.00 7.09 3.42
CA ILE A 67 1.67 5.86 4.13
C ILE A 67 0.24 5.97 4.67
N ILE A 68 -0.65 5.11 4.17
CA ILE A 68 -2.04 5.10 4.62
C ILE A 68 -2.15 4.22 5.86
N TYR A 69 -2.56 4.82 6.98
CA TYR A 69 -2.83 4.11 8.22
C TYR A 69 -4.33 3.83 8.34
N ILE A 70 -4.69 2.56 8.42
CA ILE A 70 -6.06 2.16 8.74
C ILE A 70 -6.18 2.13 10.27
N LYS A 71 -7.02 3.01 10.81
CA LYS A 71 -7.31 3.03 12.25
C LYS A 71 -8.18 1.81 12.63
N LYS A 72 -8.01 1.34 13.86
CA LYS A 72 -8.81 0.23 14.40
C LYS A 72 -10.27 0.62 14.45
#